data_AF-A0A2M7URS8-F1
#
_entry.id   AF-A0A2M7URS8-F1
#
_cell.length_a   1.000
_cell.length_b   1.000
_cell.length_c   1.000
_cell.angle_alpha   90.00
_cell.angle_beta   90.00
_cell.angle_gamma   90.00
#
_symmetry.space_group_name_H-M   'P 1'
#
loop_
_entity.id
_entity.type
_entity.pdbx_description
1 polymer ?
#
loop_
_entity_poly.entity_id
_entity_poly.type
_entity_poly.pdbx_seq_one_letter_code
_entity_poly.pdbx_strand_id
1 'polypeptide(L)'
;MGILNALKKNKKEEHKTEKHPVASAVAQEKQELKESSAKKTPEKKLTAIKNRDEKAFYDAGAVLVKPLVSEKGSYVGEFNQYLFEVVDGTTKIEIKKAIAQTFGVTPIRVRTLRRKGKRVRTGRVAGTQKLRKKALVTLKKGDRIEAYQGV
;
A
#
# COMPACT_ATOMS: atom_id res chain seq x y z
N MET A 1 -50.26 -2.44 19.66
CA MET A 1 -49.71 -3.28 18.58
C MET A 1 -48.22 -2.99 18.45
N GLY A 2 -47.34 -3.97 18.65
CA GLY A 2 -45.89 -3.77 18.55
C GLY A 2 -45.12 -5.08 18.53
N ILE A 3 -44.42 -5.35 17.42
CA ILE A 3 -43.77 -6.65 17.15
C ILE A 3 -42.28 -6.57 17.55
N LEU A 4 -42.02 -6.48 18.86
CA LEU A 4 -40.68 -6.16 19.39
C LEU A 4 -40.13 -7.17 20.41
N ASN A 5 -40.75 -8.33 20.59
CA ASN A 5 -40.27 -9.38 21.51
C ASN A 5 -40.61 -10.79 20.98
N ALA A 6 -39.73 -11.35 20.12
CA ALA A 6 -39.90 -12.72 19.61
C ALA A 6 -38.57 -13.39 19.20
N LEU A 7 -37.59 -13.49 20.11
CA LEU A 7 -36.68 -14.66 20.27
C LEU A 7 -35.64 -14.41 21.40
N LYS A 8 -35.94 -14.82 22.64
CA LYS A 8 -34.94 -14.89 23.74
C LYS A 8 -35.37 -15.87 24.86
N LYS A 9 -34.46 -16.78 25.26
CA LYS A 9 -34.63 -17.91 26.24
C LYS A 9 -35.42 -19.09 25.64
N ASN A 10 -34.96 -20.34 25.61
CA ASN A 10 -34.29 -21.19 26.64
C ASN A 10 -33.08 -21.94 26.03
N LYS A 11 -31.94 -22.28 26.67
CA LYS A 11 -31.41 -22.36 28.07
C LYS A 11 -31.44 -23.77 28.73
N LYS A 12 -30.24 -24.22 29.19
CA LYS A 12 -29.88 -25.47 29.94
C LYS A 12 -29.93 -26.76 29.08
N GLU A 13 -29.11 -27.80 29.28
CA GLU A 13 -27.99 -28.15 30.22
C GLU A 13 -27.01 -29.11 29.48
N GLU A 14 -25.66 -29.04 29.59
CA GLU A 14 -24.73 -29.74 30.55
C GLU A 14 -24.65 -31.29 30.38
N HIS A 15 -23.52 -32.03 30.52
CA HIS A 15 -22.17 -31.74 31.03
C HIS A 15 -21.09 -32.83 30.68
N LYS A 16 -19.79 -32.48 30.73
CA LYS A 16 -18.57 -33.28 31.12
C LYS A 16 -17.91 -34.38 30.23
N THR A 17 -16.57 -34.24 30.09
CA THR A 17 -15.42 -35.23 30.07
C THR A 17 -15.47 -36.49 29.16
N GLU A 18 -14.37 -37.12 28.69
CA GLU A 18 -13.01 -37.37 29.25
C GLU A 18 -11.84 -37.19 28.22
N LYS A 19 -10.69 -37.89 28.39
CA LYS A 19 -9.40 -37.66 27.68
C LYS A 19 -8.57 -38.94 27.41
N HIS A 20 -7.74 -38.91 26.35
CA HIS A 20 -6.50 -39.71 26.14
C HIS A 20 -6.69 -41.23 25.92
N PRO A 21 -5.65 -42.01 25.51
CA PRO A 21 -4.29 -41.68 25.00
C PRO A 21 -4.34 -41.36 23.49
N VAL A 22 -3.43 -41.64 22.53
CA VAL A 22 -2.10 -42.30 22.36
C VAL A 22 -1.34 -41.43 21.32
N ALA A 23 -0.05 -41.05 21.33
CA ALA A 23 1.21 -41.41 22.01
C ALA A 23 2.27 -42.12 21.11
N SER A 24 3.27 -41.34 20.68
CA SER A 24 4.67 -41.75 20.41
C SER A 24 4.99 -42.94 19.49
N ALA A 25 4.70 -42.80 18.19
CA ALA A 25 5.46 -43.39 17.06
C ALA A 25 5.13 -42.59 15.78
N VAL A 26 6.01 -42.33 14.81
CA VAL A 26 7.44 -42.68 14.64
C VAL A 26 8.27 -41.41 14.50
N ALA A 27 9.22 -41.23 15.41
CA ALA A 27 10.43 -40.45 15.14
C ALA A 27 11.61 -41.43 15.27
N GLN A 28 12.68 -41.22 14.50
CA GLN A 28 13.79 -42.17 14.33
C GLN A 28 13.46 -43.41 13.48
N GLU A 29 13.30 -43.21 12.17
CA GLU A 29 14.08 -44.04 11.26
C GLU A 29 15.28 -43.18 10.81
N LYS A 30 16.49 -43.67 11.09
CA LYS A 30 17.74 -43.00 10.74
C LYS A 30 18.19 -43.46 9.35
N GLN A 31 18.96 -42.60 8.68
CA GLN A 31 20.26 -42.91 8.05
C GLN A 31 20.43 -44.43 7.77
N GLU A 32 20.31 -44.94 6.55
CA GLU A 32 21.01 -44.57 5.31
C GLU A 32 20.03 -44.47 4.11
N LEU A 33 20.27 -43.69 3.04
CA LEU A 33 21.39 -43.78 2.10
C LEU A 33 22.07 -42.43 1.85
N LYS A 34 23.38 -42.40 2.08
CA LYS A 34 24.30 -41.41 1.50
C LYS A 34 25.37 -42.14 0.70
N GLU A 35 25.94 -41.43 -0.26
CA GLU A 35 27.14 -41.79 -1.05
C GLU A 35 26.95 -42.73 -2.26
N SER A 36 26.51 -42.14 -3.39
CA SER A 36 27.24 -42.27 -4.68
C SER A 36 26.64 -41.40 -5.80
N SER A 37 27.12 -40.15 -5.95
CA SER A 37 27.33 -39.45 -7.24
C SER A 37 27.58 -37.96 -7.04
N ALA A 38 28.85 -37.57 -6.87
CA ALA A 38 29.22 -36.16 -6.79
C ALA A 38 29.25 -35.50 -8.19
N LYS A 39 28.47 -34.42 -8.38
CA LYS A 39 28.72 -33.42 -9.43
C LYS A 39 28.50 -32.00 -8.91
N LYS A 40 29.59 -31.39 -8.43
CA LYS A 40 29.66 -29.96 -8.11
C LYS A 40 29.42 -29.13 -9.38
N THR A 41 28.32 -28.39 -9.42
CA THR A 41 28.06 -27.31 -10.39
C THR A 41 27.53 -26.11 -9.58
N PRO A 42 28.02 -24.87 -9.80
CA PRO A 42 28.22 -23.95 -8.66
C PRO A 42 27.01 -23.10 -8.26
N GLU A 43 26.64 -23.16 -6.99
CA GLU A 43 25.71 -22.25 -6.29
C GLU A 43 26.30 -20.84 -6.06
N LYS A 44 26.80 -20.17 -7.11
CA LYS A 44 27.45 -18.86 -6.97
C LYS A 44 27.35 -17.97 -8.21
N LYS A 45 26.13 -17.49 -8.51
CA LYS A 45 25.89 -16.40 -9.49
C LYS A 45 24.66 -15.50 -9.24
N LEU A 46 23.67 -15.93 -8.44
CA LEU A 46 22.45 -15.13 -8.15
C LEU A 46 22.59 -14.11 -7.00
N THR A 47 23.67 -14.17 -6.23
CA THR A 47 23.87 -13.29 -5.05
C THR A 47 24.45 -11.91 -5.37
N ALA A 48 24.96 -11.69 -6.59
CA ALA A 48 25.70 -10.47 -6.95
C ALA A 48 24.82 -9.26 -7.34
N ILE A 49 23.54 -9.49 -7.66
CA ILE A 49 22.64 -8.43 -8.18
C ILE A 49 22.07 -7.54 -7.05
N LYS A 50 22.14 -7.99 -5.79
CA LYS A 50 21.36 -7.43 -4.66
C LYS A 50 21.88 -6.12 -4.03
N ASN A 51 23.00 -5.55 -4.47
CA ASN A 51 23.67 -4.45 -3.75
C ASN A 51 24.35 -3.43 -4.68
N ARG A 52 23.61 -2.80 -5.61
CA ARG A 52 24.12 -1.63 -6.36
C ARG A 52 23.18 -0.42 -6.36
N ASP A 53 21.93 -0.55 -6.80
CA ASP A 53 21.10 0.64 -7.16
C ASP A 53 19.78 0.81 -6.38
N GLU A 54 19.67 0.25 -5.16
CA GLU A 54 18.48 0.37 -4.28
C GLU A 54 18.01 1.83 -4.03
N LYS A 55 18.90 2.82 -4.21
CA LYS A 55 18.66 4.25 -3.93
C LYS A 55 18.39 5.14 -5.16
N ALA A 56 18.59 4.67 -6.40
CA ALA A 56 18.99 5.56 -7.50
C ALA A 56 18.16 5.52 -8.80
N PHE A 57 16.85 5.17 -8.76
CA PHE A 57 16.01 5.19 -9.98
C PHE A 57 14.67 5.92 -9.90
N TYR A 58 14.35 6.55 -8.77
CA TYR A 58 13.24 7.50 -8.68
C TYR A 58 13.62 8.65 -7.77
N ASP A 59 13.99 9.79 -8.36
CA ASP A 59 14.02 11.06 -7.65
C ASP A 59 12.58 11.40 -7.21
N ALA A 60 12.36 11.57 -5.90
CA ALA A 60 11.06 11.91 -5.35
C ALA A 60 10.56 13.28 -5.86
N GLY A 61 11.48 14.22 -6.14
CA GLY A 61 11.18 15.52 -6.74
C GLY A 61 10.67 15.42 -8.19
N ALA A 62 11.01 14.35 -8.91
CA ALA A 62 10.48 14.08 -10.24
C ALA A 62 9.07 13.43 -10.24
N VAL A 63 8.58 12.95 -9.10
CA VAL A 63 7.27 12.27 -8.98
C VAL A 63 6.17 13.21 -8.50
N LEU A 64 6.45 14.02 -7.47
CA LEU A 64 5.48 14.91 -6.82
C LEU A 64 5.62 16.35 -7.32
N VAL A 65 4.57 16.89 -7.94
CA VAL A 65 4.62 18.25 -8.52
C VAL A 65 4.22 19.31 -7.49
N LYS A 66 3.17 19.05 -6.70
CA LYS A 66 2.73 19.92 -5.57
C LYS A 66 1.55 19.30 -4.79
N PRO A 67 1.28 19.75 -3.54
CA PRO A 67 -0.04 19.59 -2.94
C PRO A 67 -1.11 20.33 -3.77
N LEU A 68 -2.34 19.81 -3.76
CA LEU A 68 -3.53 20.49 -4.27
C LEU A 68 -4.45 20.85 -3.12
N VAL A 69 -4.54 22.15 -2.87
CA VAL A 69 -5.53 22.77 -2.00
C VAL A 69 -6.82 23.02 -2.78
N SER A 70 -7.96 22.71 -2.16
CA SER A 70 -9.34 22.97 -2.63
C SER A 70 -10.31 22.56 -1.52
N GLU A 71 -11.54 23.07 -1.50
CA GLU A 71 -12.59 22.74 -0.52
C GLU A 71 -12.71 21.22 -0.28
N LYS A 72 -12.86 20.44 -1.38
CA LYS A 72 -12.93 18.98 -1.34
C LYS A 72 -11.62 18.32 -0.88
N GLY A 73 -10.50 19.01 -1.00
CA GLY A 73 -9.20 18.59 -0.46
C GLY A 73 -9.14 18.74 1.06
N SER A 74 -9.56 19.89 1.59
CA SER A 74 -9.66 20.11 3.04
C SER A 74 -10.62 19.10 3.69
N TYR A 75 -11.81 18.90 3.09
CA TYR A 75 -12.79 17.92 3.56
C TYR A 75 -12.26 16.48 3.60
N VAL A 76 -11.49 16.02 2.61
CA VAL A 76 -10.89 14.67 2.68
C VAL A 76 -9.67 14.62 3.62
N GLY A 77 -9.08 15.77 3.95
CA GLY A 77 -8.02 15.93 4.95
C GLY A 77 -8.44 15.49 6.35
N GLU A 78 -9.69 15.76 6.74
CA GLU A 78 -10.32 15.27 7.99
C GLU A 78 -10.18 13.74 8.14
N PHE A 79 -10.27 13.02 7.01
CA PHE A 79 -10.15 11.56 6.95
C PHE A 79 -8.69 11.08 6.75
N ASN A 80 -7.69 11.94 6.99
CA ASN A 80 -6.26 11.71 6.77
C ASN A 80 -5.94 11.35 5.30
N GLN A 81 -6.60 12.03 4.35
CA GLN A 81 -6.41 11.85 2.91
C GLN A 81 -5.93 13.15 2.24
N TYR A 82 -4.81 13.09 1.54
CA TYR A 82 -4.17 14.25 0.92
C TYR A 82 -4.16 14.14 -0.62
N LEU A 83 -4.16 15.28 -1.33
CA LEU A 83 -4.37 15.35 -2.79
C LEU A 83 -3.18 15.96 -3.53
N PHE A 84 -2.26 15.16 -4.06
CA PHE A 84 -1.11 15.67 -4.79
C PHE A 84 -1.36 15.79 -6.30
N GLU A 85 -0.82 16.83 -6.93
CA GLU A 85 -0.55 16.83 -8.38
C GLU A 85 0.77 16.08 -8.60
N VAL A 86 0.76 15.09 -9.51
CA VAL A 86 1.90 14.20 -9.76
C VAL A 86 2.20 14.13 -11.26
N VAL A 87 3.43 13.81 -11.62
CA VAL A 87 3.85 13.70 -13.03
C VAL A 87 3.07 12.57 -13.72
N ASP A 88 2.63 12.80 -14.96
CA ASP A 88 1.89 11.79 -15.71
C ASP A 88 2.81 10.67 -16.20
N GLY A 89 2.27 9.45 -16.32
CA GLY A 89 3.06 8.24 -16.58
C GLY A 89 3.47 7.46 -15.31
N THR A 90 3.69 8.14 -14.17
CA THR A 90 4.10 7.50 -12.90
C THR A 90 3.18 6.34 -12.45
N THR A 91 3.69 5.39 -11.67
CA THR A 91 2.88 4.33 -11.05
C THR A 91 2.41 4.68 -9.63
N LYS A 92 1.51 3.87 -9.05
CA LYS A 92 1.09 4.03 -7.64
C LYS A 92 2.19 3.65 -6.64
N ILE A 93 3.13 2.80 -7.05
CA ILE A 93 4.23 2.33 -6.21
C ILE A 93 5.25 3.46 -6.04
N GLU A 94 5.57 4.16 -7.13
CA GLU A 94 6.42 5.35 -7.13
C GLU A 94 5.87 6.46 -6.25
N ILE A 95 4.59 6.81 -6.40
CA ILE A 95 3.94 7.83 -5.57
C ILE A 95 4.00 7.45 -4.07
N LYS A 96 3.89 6.15 -3.75
CA LYS A 96 4.01 5.64 -2.39
C LYS A 96 5.44 5.74 -1.85
N LYS A 97 6.46 5.44 -2.67
CA LYS A 97 7.88 5.62 -2.32
C LYS A 97 8.23 7.11 -2.13
N ALA A 98 7.88 7.95 -3.11
CA ALA A 98 8.18 9.38 -3.10
C ALA A 98 7.57 10.08 -1.88
N ILE A 99 6.31 9.81 -1.51
CA ILE A 99 5.71 10.43 -0.32
C ILE A 99 6.39 9.97 0.98
N ALA A 100 6.81 8.71 1.08
CA ALA A 100 7.58 8.23 2.22
C ALA A 100 8.99 8.85 2.29
N GLN A 101 9.61 9.14 1.14
CA GLN A 101 10.92 9.80 1.05
C GLN A 101 10.85 11.30 1.34
N THR A 102 9.84 12.00 0.81
CA THR A 102 9.68 13.47 0.95
C THR A 102 9.12 13.88 2.30
N PHE A 103 8.23 13.09 2.90
CA PHE A 103 7.49 13.47 4.11
C PHE A 103 7.66 12.51 5.30
N GLY A 104 8.44 11.43 5.19
CA GLY A 104 8.66 10.45 6.26
C GLY A 104 7.46 9.57 6.66
N VAL A 105 6.23 9.97 6.31
CA VAL A 105 4.98 9.24 6.61
C VAL A 105 4.85 7.94 5.81
N THR A 106 4.02 7.00 6.29
CA THR A 106 3.78 5.72 5.58
C THR A 106 2.37 5.66 4.99
N PRO A 107 2.18 5.90 3.67
CA PRO A 107 0.86 5.80 3.07
C PRO A 107 0.28 4.39 3.20
N ILE A 108 -0.97 4.28 3.62
CA ILE A 108 -1.72 3.03 3.52
C ILE A 108 -2.08 2.78 2.05
N ARG A 109 -2.84 3.71 1.45
CA ARG A 109 -3.49 3.53 0.15
C ARG A 109 -3.26 4.74 -0.77
N VAL A 110 -3.00 4.47 -2.05
CA VAL A 110 -2.90 5.49 -3.11
C VAL A 110 -3.98 5.23 -4.16
N ARG A 111 -4.80 6.24 -4.45
CA ARG A 111 -5.75 6.30 -5.56
C ARG A 111 -5.26 7.36 -6.55
N THR A 112 -5.46 7.16 -7.85
CA THR A 112 -4.93 8.07 -8.89
C THR A 112 -5.95 8.28 -10.00
N LEU A 113 -6.07 9.51 -10.50
CA LEU A 113 -6.92 9.88 -11.62
C LEU A 113 -6.19 10.85 -12.56
N ARG A 114 -6.38 10.71 -13.88
CA ARG A 114 -5.87 11.65 -14.89
C ARG A 114 -6.98 12.62 -15.30
N ARG A 115 -6.74 13.92 -15.22
CA ARG A 115 -7.66 14.99 -15.64
C ARG A 115 -7.15 15.61 -16.94
N LYS A 116 -7.86 15.35 -18.04
CA LYS A 116 -7.57 15.93 -19.37
C LYS A 116 -7.46 17.46 -19.28
N GLY A 117 -6.53 18.04 -20.04
CA GLY A 117 -6.37 19.49 -20.12
C GLY A 117 -7.63 20.18 -20.65
N LYS A 118 -7.93 21.40 -20.16
CA LYS A 118 -8.96 22.24 -20.78
C LYS A 118 -8.42 22.74 -22.13
N ARG A 119 -9.21 22.66 -23.20
CA ARG A 119 -8.95 23.45 -24.43
C ARG A 119 -9.03 24.93 -24.08
N VAL A 120 -8.06 25.71 -24.55
CA VAL A 120 -7.91 27.14 -24.27
C VAL A 120 -7.58 27.88 -25.56
N ARG A 121 -7.87 29.18 -25.63
CA ARG A 121 -7.64 30.00 -26.82
C ARG A 121 -7.18 31.39 -26.38
N THR A 122 -6.14 31.90 -27.03
CA THR A 122 -5.60 33.25 -26.83
C THR A 122 -5.61 33.95 -28.18
N GLY A 123 -6.52 34.92 -28.35
CA GLY A 123 -6.72 35.62 -29.63
C GLY A 123 -7.09 34.66 -30.77
N ARG A 124 -6.17 34.48 -31.72
CA ARG A 124 -6.31 33.55 -32.86
C ARG A 124 -5.76 32.14 -32.57
N VAL A 125 -4.89 31.96 -31.57
CA VAL A 125 -4.22 30.68 -31.29
C VAL A 125 -5.08 29.80 -30.38
N ALA A 126 -5.39 28.58 -30.84
CA ALA A 126 -6.01 27.54 -30.04
C ALA A 126 -4.96 26.57 -29.47
N GLY A 127 -5.17 26.10 -28.24
CA GLY A 127 -4.26 25.18 -27.55
C GLY A 127 -4.99 24.34 -26.49
N THR A 128 -4.23 23.55 -25.73
CA THR A 128 -4.76 22.73 -24.64
C THR A 128 -3.81 22.78 -23.45
N GLN A 129 -4.35 22.95 -22.24
CA GLN A 129 -3.55 22.92 -21.01
C GLN A 129 -2.88 21.55 -20.80
N LYS A 130 -1.72 21.51 -20.12
CA LYS A 130 -1.08 20.25 -19.72
C LYS A 130 -2.08 19.34 -18.98
N LEU A 131 -2.16 18.07 -19.37
CA LEU A 131 -2.90 17.04 -18.65
C LEU A 131 -2.29 16.87 -17.25
N ARG A 132 -3.13 16.75 -16.22
CA ARG A 132 -2.69 16.64 -14.83
C ARG A 132 -3.15 15.34 -14.23
N LYS A 133 -2.25 14.63 -13.56
CA LYS A 133 -2.59 13.45 -12.76
C LYS A 133 -2.71 13.87 -11.30
N LYS A 134 -3.81 13.52 -10.65
CA LYS A 134 -4.02 13.70 -9.21
C LYS A 134 -3.82 12.37 -8.49
N ALA A 135 -3.16 12.39 -7.34
CA ALA A 135 -3.06 11.27 -6.42
C ALA A 135 -3.78 11.61 -5.11
N LEU A 136 -4.79 10.81 -4.74
CA LEU A 136 -5.39 10.85 -3.40
C LEU A 136 -4.70 9.78 -2.54
N VAL A 137 -4.16 10.20 -1.40
CA VAL A 137 -3.22 9.42 -0.61
C VAL A 137 -3.71 9.36 0.84
N THR A 138 -4.06 8.15 1.29
CA THR A 138 -4.53 7.87 2.65
C THR A 138 -3.35 7.46 3.52
N LEU A 139 -3.11 8.19 4.61
CA LEU A 139 -2.06 7.86 5.60
C LEU A 139 -2.61 7.00 6.73
N LYS A 140 -1.78 6.70 7.74
CA LYS A 140 -2.24 6.13 9.01
C LYS A 140 -2.96 7.20 9.85
N LYS A 141 -3.74 6.78 10.85
CA LYS A 141 -4.26 7.70 11.87
C LYS A 141 -3.08 8.26 12.67
N GLY A 142 -2.94 9.58 12.74
CA GLY A 142 -1.85 10.27 13.44
C GLY A 142 -0.78 10.84 12.51
N ASP A 143 -0.50 10.18 11.39
CA ASP A 143 0.38 10.71 10.33
C ASP A 143 -0.25 11.98 9.73
N ARG A 144 0.49 13.09 9.70
CA ARG A 144 0.07 14.37 9.08
C ARG A 144 1.13 14.88 8.11
N ILE A 145 0.74 15.77 7.20
CA ILE A 145 1.65 16.45 6.26
C ILE A 145 1.52 17.95 6.44
N GLU A 146 2.60 18.60 6.85
CA GLU A 146 2.67 20.03 7.21
C GLU A 146 2.29 20.95 6.04
N ALA A 147 2.55 20.53 4.80
CA ALA A 147 2.19 21.24 3.57
C ALA A 147 0.66 21.43 3.33
N TYR A 148 -0.17 21.01 4.29
CA TYR A 148 -1.63 21.21 4.33
C TYR A 148 -2.12 21.98 5.57
N GLN A 149 -1.23 22.37 6.49
CA GLN A 149 -1.58 22.70 7.87
C GLN A 149 -1.94 24.19 8.11
N GLY A 150 -2.16 24.95 7.03
CA GLY A 150 -2.49 26.38 7.04
C GLY A 150 -3.60 26.76 6.05
N VAL A 151 -4.64 25.92 5.95
CA VAL A 151 -5.83 26.11 5.11
C VAL A 151 -7.08 25.67 5.88
#